data_AF-A0AAD7PK88-F1
#
_entry.id   AF-A0AAD7PK88-F1
#
_cell.length_a   1.000
_cell.length_b   1.000
_cell.length_c   1.000
_cell.angle_alpha   90.00
_cell.angle_beta   90.00
_cell.angle_gamma   90.00
#
_symmetry.space_group_name_H-M   'P 1'
#
loop_
_entity.id
_entity.type
_entity.pdbx_description
1 polymer ?
#
loop_
_entity_poly.entity_id
_entity_poly.type
_entity_poly.pdbx_seq_one_letter_code
_entity_poly.pdbx_strand_id
1 'polypeptide(L)'
;MVMNRSSSLIMSPFDQAKLLDKHQVFTIQGRDKHGRNILCVIGKFFPARFVSVEVLNKYLEDKIFAELGDMPFTVVYVHTGVQRCQNFPGMSALRSIYDAIPTNVKDNLGAVYFVHPGVQTRLFFATVGRFLFSGGLYSKLKYVNRVEFLWNHVKKNEMEIPDFVYDYDEELENRPMMDYGLESDHPRVYGGRGSSPWVDSPVSMYSMRCIA
;
A
#
# COMPACT_ATOMS: atom_id res chain seq x y z
N MET A 1 -2.43 13.34 47.90
CA MET A 1 -3.65 12.71 47.35
C MET A 1 -3.38 12.46 45.88
N VAL A 2 -3.14 11.21 45.51
CA VAL A 2 -2.80 10.80 44.14
C VAL A 2 -4.09 10.79 43.33
N MET A 3 -4.15 11.58 42.26
CA MET A 3 -5.15 11.44 41.20
C MET A 3 -4.43 11.07 39.92
N ASN A 4 -4.20 9.77 39.78
CA ASN A 4 -3.80 9.13 38.53
C ASN A 4 -5.03 9.07 37.62
N ARG A 5 -5.16 10.01 36.68
CA ARG A 5 -6.15 9.99 35.60
C ARG A 5 -5.43 9.80 34.28
N SER A 6 -5.31 8.55 33.84
CA SER A 6 -5.19 8.13 32.43
C SER A 6 -5.25 6.60 32.38
N SER A 7 -6.35 6.01 32.82
CA SER A 7 -6.72 4.64 32.45
C SER A 7 -7.06 4.65 30.96
N SER A 8 -6.06 4.45 30.11
CA SER A 8 -6.29 3.91 28.77
C SER A 8 -7.09 2.63 28.95
N LEU A 9 -8.29 2.58 28.39
CA LEU A 9 -9.12 1.38 28.36
C LEU A 9 -8.34 0.29 27.63
N ILE A 10 -7.66 -0.59 28.37
CA ILE A 10 -7.04 -1.78 27.80
C ILE A 10 -8.19 -2.69 27.39
N MET A 11 -8.61 -2.59 26.12
CA MET A 11 -9.61 -3.48 25.54
C MET A 11 -9.13 -4.93 25.65
N SER A 12 -10.04 -5.85 25.97
CA SER A 12 -9.68 -7.25 26.07
C SER A 12 -9.21 -7.80 24.71
N PRO A 13 -8.32 -8.81 24.67
CA PRO A 13 -7.90 -9.44 23.42
C PRO A 13 -9.07 -9.92 22.53
N PHE A 14 -10.16 -10.38 23.16
CA PHE A 14 -11.37 -10.80 22.47
C PHE A 14 -12.08 -9.63 21.78
N ASP A 15 -12.22 -8.50 22.48
CA ASP A 15 -12.85 -7.30 21.91
C ASP A 15 -12.01 -6.70 20.77
N GLN A 16 -10.69 -6.79 20.87
CA GLN A 16 -9.77 -6.38 19.81
C GLN A 16 -9.92 -7.24 18.55
N ALA A 17 -9.99 -8.57 18.70
CA ALA A 17 -10.23 -9.47 17.57
C ALA A 17 -11.61 -9.23 16.93
N LYS A 18 -12.65 -9.01 17.75
CA LYS A 18 -13.98 -8.64 17.26
C LYS A 18 -13.99 -7.32 16.49
N LEU A 19 -13.11 -6.39 16.85
CA LEU A 19 -12.93 -5.12 16.13
C LEU A 19 -12.36 -5.36 14.72
N LEU A 20 -11.38 -6.25 14.58
CA LEU A 20 -10.81 -6.64 13.28
C LEU A 20 -11.86 -7.26 12.36
N ASP A 21 -12.68 -8.17 12.89
CA ASP A 21 -13.81 -8.77 12.17
C ASP A 21 -14.82 -7.71 11.73
N LYS A 22 -15.24 -6.86 12.65
CA LYS A 22 -16.26 -5.82 12.40
C LYS A 22 -15.85 -4.85 11.29
N HIS A 23 -14.55 -4.54 11.23
CA HIS A 23 -14.00 -3.62 10.24
C HIS A 23 -13.64 -4.27 8.90
N GLN A 24 -13.77 -5.61 8.79
CA GLN A 24 -13.45 -6.37 7.58
C GLN A 24 -12.10 -5.97 6.99
N VAL A 25 -11.11 -5.80 7.88
CA VAL A 25 -9.78 -5.31 7.50
C VAL A 25 -9.09 -6.29 6.55
N PHE A 26 -9.28 -7.58 6.81
CA PHE A 26 -8.72 -8.69 6.05
C PHE A 26 -9.88 -9.47 5.44
N THR A 27 -9.93 -9.55 4.12
CA THR A 27 -10.94 -10.34 3.40
C THR A 27 -10.26 -11.15 2.32
N ILE A 28 -10.59 -12.44 2.22
CA ILE A 28 -10.12 -13.29 1.13
C ILE A 28 -11.19 -13.25 0.04
N GLN A 29 -10.82 -12.79 -1.15
CA GLN A 29 -11.77 -12.53 -2.24
C GLN A 29 -11.24 -13.07 -3.56
N GLY A 30 -11.92 -14.06 -4.12
CA GLY A 30 -11.68 -14.56 -5.48
C GLY A 30 -10.24 -14.94 -5.80
N ARG A 31 -9.88 -14.88 -7.09
CA ARG A 31 -8.58 -15.32 -7.59
C ARG A 31 -7.94 -14.35 -8.58
N ASP A 32 -6.60 -14.27 -8.53
CA ASP A 32 -5.82 -13.50 -9.49
C ASP A 32 -5.78 -14.19 -10.86
N LYS A 33 -5.17 -13.53 -11.86
CA LYS A 33 -5.06 -14.12 -13.21
C LYS A 33 -4.19 -15.38 -13.28
N HIS A 34 -3.37 -15.65 -12.26
CA HIS A 34 -2.57 -16.86 -12.12
C HIS A 34 -3.28 -17.95 -11.31
N GLY A 35 -4.54 -17.73 -10.90
CA GLY A 35 -5.33 -18.69 -10.13
C GLY A 35 -5.04 -18.70 -8.62
N ARG A 36 -4.29 -17.73 -8.10
CA ARG A 36 -3.93 -17.60 -6.69
C ARG A 36 -5.03 -16.88 -5.92
N ASN A 37 -5.28 -17.27 -4.67
CA ASN A 37 -6.24 -16.58 -3.81
C ASN A 37 -5.79 -15.14 -3.55
N ILE A 38 -6.72 -14.20 -3.40
CA ILE A 38 -6.39 -12.81 -3.10
C ILE A 38 -6.80 -12.48 -1.68
N LEU A 39 -5.83 -12.06 -0.87
CA LEU A 39 -6.07 -11.44 0.43
C LEU A 39 -6.12 -9.92 0.25
N CYS A 40 -7.31 -9.33 0.36
CA CYS A 40 -7.51 -7.90 0.39
C CYS A 40 -7.33 -7.35 1.81
N VAL A 41 -6.52 -6.30 1.94
CA VAL A 41 -6.26 -5.59 3.19
C VAL A 41 -6.58 -4.11 3.02
N ILE A 42 -7.58 -3.61 3.73
CA ILE A 42 -8.01 -2.21 3.64
C ILE A 42 -7.41 -1.42 4.80
N GLY A 43 -6.36 -0.65 4.53
CA GLY A 43 -5.62 0.07 5.55
C GLY A 43 -6.46 1.12 6.30
N LYS A 44 -7.42 1.79 5.63
CA LYS A 44 -8.31 2.81 6.23
C LYS A 44 -9.08 2.27 7.43
N PHE A 45 -9.42 0.99 7.41
CA PHE A 45 -10.21 0.34 8.45
C PHE A 45 -9.36 -0.30 9.54
N PHE A 46 -8.03 -0.26 9.43
CA PHE A 46 -7.14 -0.85 10.42
C PHE A 46 -7.15 -0.03 11.73
N PRO A 47 -7.59 -0.61 12.86
CA PRO A 47 -7.71 0.11 14.12
C PRO A 47 -6.40 0.04 14.93
N ALA A 48 -5.33 0.67 14.42
CA ALA A 48 -3.97 0.58 14.98
C ALA A 48 -3.84 0.98 16.45
N ARG A 49 -4.74 1.83 16.95
CA ARG A 49 -4.74 2.31 18.35
C ARG A 49 -5.31 1.31 19.33
N PHE A 50 -6.11 0.37 18.86
CA PHE A 50 -6.90 -0.52 19.72
C PHE A 50 -6.43 -1.97 19.64
N VAL A 51 -5.71 -2.34 18.58
CA VAL A 51 -5.26 -3.72 18.35
C VAL A 51 -3.77 -3.84 18.63
N SER A 52 -3.40 -4.74 19.54
CA SER A 52 -2.00 -5.09 19.79
C SER A 52 -1.45 -6.01 18.70
N VAL A 53 -0.13 -6.00 18.54
CA VAL A 53 0.58 -6.85 17.57
C VAL A 53 0.34 -8.34 17.87
N GLU A 54 0.33 -8.72 19.15
CA GLU A 54 0.09 -10.10 19.59
C GLU A 54 -1.29 -10.60 19.18
N VAL A 55 -2.33 -9.79 19.41
CA VAL A 55 -3.71 -10.13 19.03
C VAL A 55 -3.85 -10.19 17.52
N LEU A 56 -3.23 -9.26 16.80
CA LEU A 56 -3.25 -9.26 15.34
C LEU A 56 -2.56 -10.50 14.77
N ASN A 57 -1.38 -10.87 15.27
CA ASN A 57 -0.66 -12.03 14.80
C ASN A 57 -1.47 -13.32 15.02
N LYS A 58 -2.06 -13.46 16.20
CA LYS A 58 -2.93 -14.59 16.52
C LYS A 58 -4.17 -14.62 15.62
N TYR A 59 -4.80 -13.47 15.38
CA TYR A 59 -5.93 -13.37 14.45
C TYR A 59 -5.56 -13.79 13.03
N LEU A 60 -4.41 -13.33 12.53
CA LEU A 60 -3.92 -13.69 11.20
C LEU A 60 -3.66 -15.20 11.11
N GLU A 61 -3.07 -15.80 12.14
CA GLU A 61 -2.83 -17.25 12.20
C GLU A 61 -4.13 -18.05 12.23
N ASP A 62 -5.01 -17.74 13.19
CA ASP A 62 -6.22 -18.53 13.47
C ASP A 62 -7.28 -18.42 12.36
N LYS A 63 -7.36 -17.28 11.66
CA LYS A 63 -8.38 -17.05 10.63
C LYS A 63 -7.82 -16.99 9.22
N ILE A 64 -6.85 -16.12 8.98
CA ILE A 64 -6.42 -15.81 7.61
C ILE A 64 -5.51 -16.90 7.06
N PHE A 65 -4.47 -17.29 7.80
CA PHE A 65 -3.52 -18.31 7.36
C PHE A 65 -4.16 -19.70 7.36
N ALA A 66 -5.03 -19.97 8.34
CA ALA A 66 -5.84 -21.19 8.36
C ALA A 66 -6.75 -21.32 7.13
N GLU A 67 -7.37 -20.23 6.66
CA GLU A 67 -8.25 -20.23 5.48
C GLU A 67 -7.47 -20.26 4.16
N LEU A 68 -6.31 -19.59 4.08
CA LEU A 68 -5.44 -19.64 2.90
C LEU A 68 -4.80 -21.03 2.71
N GLY A 69 -4.52 -21.72 3.81
CA GLY A 69 -3.82 -23.00 3.82
C GLY A 69 -2.43 -22.91 3.19
N ASP A 70 -1.97 -24.01 2.59
CA ASP A 70 -0.69 -24.08 1.88
C ASP A 70 -0.78 -23.64 0.41
N MET A 71 -1.85 -22.95 0.02
CA MET A 71 -2.05 -22.51 -1.35
C MET A 71 -1.34 -21.18 -1.64
N PRO A 72 -0.74 -21.02 -2.84
CA PRO A 72 -0.18 -19.73 -3.25
C PRO A 72 -1.24 -18.63 -3.28
N PHE A 73 -0.89 -17.46 -2.75
CA PHE A 73 -1.81 -16.33 -2.65
C PHE A 73 -1.12 -15.01 -2.99
N THR A 74 -1.92 -13.98 -3.19
CA THR A 74 -1.51 -12.61 -3.46
C THR A 74 -2.15 -11.69 -2.45
N VAL A 75 -1.44 -10.66 -2.02
CA VAL A 75 -2.00 -9.62 -1.13
C VAL A 75 -2.29 -8.37 -1.93
N VAL A 76 -3.46 -7.78 -1.75
CA VAL A 76 -3.79 -6.43 -2.25
C VAL A 76 -3.98 -5.54 -1.03
N TYR A 77 -3.02 -4.65 -0.79
CA TYR A 77 -3.08 -3.67 0.29
C TYR A 77 -3.56 -2.33 -0.24
N VAL A 78 -4.75 -1.90 0.18
CA VAL A 78 -5.35 -0.62 -0.18
C VAL A 78 -4.95 0.43 0.85
N HIS A 79 -4.10 1.37 0.44
CA HIS A 79 -3.60 2.44 1.31
C HIS A 79 -4.42 3.74 1.23
N THR A 80 -5.49 3.76 0.45
CA THR A 80 -6.35 4.92 0.28
C THR A 80 -6.90 5.43 1.62
N GLY A 81 -6.70 6.71 1.91
CA GLY A 81 -7.21 7.34 3.14
C GLY A 81 -6.53 6.89 4.44
N VAL A 82 -5.40 6.17 4.38
CA VAL A 82 -4.65 5.77 5.58
C VAL A 82 -3.98 6.98 6.21
N GLN A 83 -4.38 7.31 7.43
CA GLN A 83 -3.71 8.33 8.24
C GLN A 83 -2.68 7.68 9.15
N ARG A 84 -1.39 8.00 8.98
CA ARG A 84 -0.29 7.38 9.75
C ARG A 84 -0.47 7.48 11.27
N CYS A 85 -1.02 8.59 11.76
CA CYS A 85 -1.24 8.82 13.20
C CYS A 85 -2.45 8.08 13.79
N GLN A 86 -3.29 7.44 12.96
CA GLN A 86 -4.53 6.80 13.39
C GLN A 86 -4.60 5.32 13.03
N ASN A 87 -4.20 4.97 11.81
CA ASN A 87 -4.42 3.65 11.22
C ASN A 87 -3.13 2.90 10.86
N PHE A 88 -1.95 3.48 11.07
CA PHE A 88 -0.70 2.80 10.75
C PHE A 88 -0.05 2.24 12.03
N PRO A 89 0.13 0.90 12.13
CA PRO A 89 0.91 0.34 13.21
C PRO A 89 2.36 0.80 13.02
N GLY A 90 3.00 1.29 14.09
CA GLY A 90 4.35 1.82 14.02
C GLY A 90 5.37 0.83 13.43
N MET A 91 6.57 1.33 13.14
CA MET A 91 7.66 0.57 12.51
C MET A 91 7.99 -0.76 13.16
N SER A 92 8.11 -0.76 14.49
CA SER A 92 8.40 -1.94 15.29
C SER A 92 7.27 -2.96 15.21
N ALA A 93 6.02 -2.49 15.21
CA ALA A 93 4.85 -3.33 15.06
C ALA A 93 4.80 -3.97 13.68
N LEU A 94 5.01 -3.21 12.61
CA LEU A 94 5.04 -3.75 11.24
C LEU A 94 6.12 -4.81 11.06
N ARG A 95 7.31 -4.57 11.60
CA ARG A 95 8.40 -5.56 11.60
C ARG A 95 8.03 -6.80 12.41
N SER A 96 7.47 -6.62 13.60
CA SER A 96 7.06 -7.75 14.45
C SER A 96 5.95 -8.59 13.84
N ILE A 97 5.00 -7.97 13.13
CA ILE A 97 3.98 -8.68 12.35
C ILE A 97 4.67 -9.50 11.25
N TYR A 98 5.55 -8.87 10.47
CA TYR A 98 6.27 -9.56 9.41
C TYR A 98 7.09 -10.75 9.92
N ASP A 99 7.83 -10.56 11.01
CA ASP A 99 8.67 -11.61 11.60
C ASP A 99 7.83 -12.78 12.13
N ALA A 100 6.61 -12.51 12.64
CA ALA A 100 5.68 -13.53 13.14
C ALA A 100 5.00 -14.35 12.04
N ILE A 101 4.97 -13.89 10.78
CA ILE A 101 4.38 -14.66 9.69
C ILE A 101 5.23 -15.94 9.46
N PRO A 102 4.62 -17.14 9.50
CA PRO A 102 5.31 -18.40 9.23
C PRO A 102 6.01 -18.43 7.86
N THR A 103 7.17 -19.10 7.77
CA THR A 103 7.97 -19.14 6.54
C THR A 103 7.21 -19.75 5.36
N ASN A 104 6.42 -20.81 5.58
CA ASN A 104 5.57 -21.40 4.54
C ASN A 104 4.57 -20.39 3.93
N VAL A 105 3.97 -19.53 4.78
CA VAL A 105 3.07 -18.47 4.32
C VAL A 105 3.83 -17.41 3.52
N LYS A 106 5.04 -17.04 3.94
CA LYS A 106 5.92 -16.09 3.21
C LYS A 106 6.33 -16.62 1.84
N ASP A 107 6.56 -17.93 1.74
CA ASP A 107 6.96 -18.58 0.50
C ASP A 107 5.78 -18.70 -0.48
N ASN A 108 4.59 -19.03 0.02
CA ASN A 108 3.34 -19.09 -0.74
C ASN A 108 2.84 -17.72 -1.23
N LEU A 109 3.28 -16.63 -0.58
CA LEU A 109 2.98 -15.28 -1.03
C LEU A 109 3.66 -15.00 -2.38
N GLY A 110 2.88 -14.84 -3.43
CA GLY A 110 3.41 -14.65 -4.77
C GLY A 110 3.65 -13.19 -5.16
N ALA A 111 2.79 -12.26 -4.71
CA ALA A 111 2.93 -10.82 -4.96
C ALA A 111 2.18 -10.01 -3.90
N VAL A 112 2.62 -8.78 -3.67
CA VAL A 112 1.91 -7.78 -2.86
C VAL A 112 1.64 -6.55 -3.72
N TYR A 113 0.38 -6.32 -4.10
CA TYR A 113 -0.04 -5.11 -4.79
C TYR A 113 -0.38 -4.04 -3.77
N PHE A 114 0.40 -2.96 -3.75
CA PHE A 114 0.18 -1.81 -2.88
C PHE A 114 -0.55 -0.73 -3.67
N VAL A 115 -1.84 -0.57 -3.39
CA VAL A 115 -2.74 0.35 -4.09
C VAL A 115 -2.73 1.72 -3.42
N HIS A 116 -2.54 2.75 -4.24
CA HIS A 116 -2.43 4.17 -3.90
C HIS A 116 -1.31 4.49 -2.89
N PRO A 117 -0.07 4.04 -3.14
CA PRO A 117 1.05 4.43 -2.29
C PRO A 117 1.36 5.91 -2.49
N GLY A 118 1.11 6.73 -1.46
CA GLY A 118 1.53 8.12 -1.45
C GLY A 118 3.06 8.28 -1.54
N VAL A 119 3.53 9.44 -2.01
CA VAL A 119 4.96 9.74 -2.22
C VAL A 119 5.79 9.46 -0.96
N GLN A 120 5.30 9.87 0.22
CA GLN A 120 5.98 9.63 1.49
C GLN A 120 6.09 8.13 1.84
N THR A 121 5.09 7.32 1.43
CA THR A 121 5.07 5.88 1.69
C THR A 121 6.01 5.14 0.74
N ARG A 122 6.06 5.56 -0.52
CA ARG A 122 7.06 5.08 -1.50
C ARG A 122 8.48 5.36 -1.04
N LEU A 123 8.76 6.61 -0.66
CA LEU A 123 10.09 7.01 -0.18
C LEU A 123 10.47 6.22 1.08
N PHE A 124 9.53 6.07 2.00
CA PHE A 124 9.71 5.27 3.21
C PHE A 124 10.08 3.80 2.89
N PHE A 125 9.34 3.13 2.00
CA PHE A 125 9.66 1.76 1.62
C PHE A 125 10.98 1.66 0.82
N ALA A 126 11.31 2.66 0.00
CA ALA A 126 12.59 2.71 -0.71
C ALA A 126 13.78 2.83 0.26
N THR A 127 13.66 3.63 1.33
CA THR A 127 14.75 3.85 2.30
C THR A 127 14.84 2.74 3.33
N VAL A 128 13.72 2.29 3.89
CA VAL A 128 13.68 1.42 5.08
C VAL A 128 13.11 0.03 4.75
N GLY A 129 12.31 -0.09 3.69
CA GLY A 129 11.60 -1.33 3.36
C GLY A 129 12.51 -2.53 3.15
N ARG A 130 13.71 -2.33 2.57
CA ARG A 130 14.70 -3.41 2.40
C ARG A 130 15.21 -3.99 3.72
N PHE A 131 15.24 -3.18 4.79
CA PHE A 131 15.67 -3.62 6.12
C PHE A 131 14.53 -4.19 6.96
N LEU A 132 13.30 -3.71 6.76
CA LEU A 132 12.12 -4.19 7.48
C LEU A 132 11.61 -5.52 6.96
N PHE A 133 11.64 -5.69 5.64
CA PHE A 133 11.11 -6.85 4.95
C PHE A 133 12.25 -7.66 4.36
N SER A 134 12.99 -8.32 5.24
CA SER A 134 14.00 -9.32 4.88
C SER A 134 13.35 -10.52 4.16
N GLY A 135 14.09 -11.40 3.49
CA GLY A 135 13.50 -12.63 2.92
C GLY A 135 12.66 -12.45 1.63
N GLY A 136 12.94 -11.41 0.84
CA GLY A 136 12.40 -11.30 -0.53
C GLY A 136 10.97 -10.75 -0.64
N LEU A 137 10.32 -10.38 0.47
CA LEU A 137 9.01 -9.73 0.43
C LEU A 137 9.08 -8.38 -0.32
N TYR A 138 10.15 -7.60 -0.13
CA TYR A 138 10.32 -6.33 -0.83
C TYR A 138 10.38 -6.51 -2.36
N SER A 139 10.98 -7.60 -2.86
CA SER A 139 10.98 -7.92 -4.31
C SER A 139 9.60 -8.37 -4.84
N LYS A 140 8.71 -8.82 -3.95
CA LYS A 140 7.32 -9.19 -4.30
C LYS A 140 6.37 -7.98 -4.27
N LEU A 141 6.82 -6.83 -3.74
CA LEU A 141 6.03 -5.62 -3.60
C LEU A 141 5.92 -4.87 -4.94
N LYS A 142 4.69 -4.63 -5.39
CA LYS A 142 4.36 -3.91 -6.63
C LYS A 142 3.47 -2.71 -6.30
N TYR A 143 3.89 -1.53 -6.72
CA TYR A 143 3.14 -0.30 -6.49
C TYR A 143 2.11 -0.07 -7.61
N VAL A 144 0.86 0.15 -7.21
CA VAL A 144 -0.28 0.37 -8.12
C VAL A 144 -0.88 1.73 -7.79
N ASN A 145 -0.72 2.69 -8.69
CA ASN A 145 -1.17 4.07 -8.45
C ASN A 145 -2.66 4.30 -8.70
N ARG A 146 -3.27 3.45 -9.52
CA ARG A 146 -4.65 3.56 -9.95
C ARG A 146 -5.25 2.17 -9.95
N VAL A 147 -6.52 2.08 -9.56
CA VAL A 147 -7.25 0.81 -9.49
C VAL A 147 -7.32 0.14 -10.87
N GLU A 148 -7.35 0.91 -11.96
CA GLU A 148 -7.35 0.37 -13.33
C GLU A 148 -6.17 -0.59 -13.60
N PHE A 149 -4.97 -0.28 -13.07
CA PHE A 149 -3.79 -1.10 -13.26
C PHE A 149 -3.83 -2.38 -12.41
N LEU A 150 -4.61 -2.38 -11.33
CA LEU A 150 -4.82 -3.60 -10.55
C LEU A 150 -5.54 -4.67 -11.37
N TRP A 151 -6.50 -4.28 -12.22
CA TRP A 151 -7.26 -5.19 -13.10
C TRP A 151 -6.41 -5.85 -14.19
N ASN A 152 -5.19 -5.35 -14.42
CA ASN A 152 -4.23 -6.05 -15.28
C ASN A 152 -3.71 -7.33 -14.62
N HIS A 153 -3.78 -7.44 -13.30
CA HIS A 153 -3.28 -8.56 -12.51
C HIS A 153 -4.38 -9.39 -11.82
N VAL A 154 -5.49 -8.75 -11.49
CA VAL A 154 -6.66 -9.34 -10.82
C VAL A 154 -7.86 -9.38 -11.75
N LYS A 155 -8.71 -10.40 -11.64
CA LYS A 155 -9.96 -10.48 -12.40
C LYS A 155 -11.00 -9.54 -11.76
N LYS A 156 -11.57 -8.61 -12.55
CA LYS A 156 -12.48 -7.56 -12.06
C LYS A 156 -13.72 -8.09 -11.32
N ASN A 157 -14.23 -9.26 -11.70
CA ASN A 157 -15.45 -9.85 -11.10
C ASN A 157 -15.16 -10.71 -9.87
N GLU A 158 -13.88 -10.87 -9.50
CA GLU A 158 -13.46 -11.76 -8.41
C GLU A 158 -13.08 -10.97 -7.15
N MET A 159 -12.98 -9.64 -7.22
CA MET A 159 -12.58 -8.79 -6.11
C MET A 159 -13.44 -7.52 -6.07
N GLU A 160 -14.05 -7.27 -4.92
CA GLU A 160 -14.81 -6.06 -4.66
C GLU A 160 -13.91 -5.03 -3.97
N ILE A 161 -13.76 -3.87 -4.60
CA ILE A 161 -13.02 -2.73 -4.03
C ILE A 161 -14.06 -1.73 -3.52
N PRO A 162 -13.91 -1.21 -2.29
CA PRO A 162 -14.86 -0.22 -1.76
C PRO A 162 -14.93 1.07 -2.59
N ASP A 163 -16.12 1.67 -2.66
CA ASP A 163 -16.41 2.87 -3.46
C ASP A 163 -15.45 4.04 -3.17
N PHE A 164 -15.11 4.27 -1.90
CA PHE A 164 -14.20 5.35 -1.50
C PHE A 164 -12.80 5.27 -2.14
N VAL A 165 -12.41 4.10 -2.64
CA VAL A 165 -11.14 3.91 -3.35
C VAL A 165 -11.23 4.47 -4.76
N TYR A 166 -12.38 4.30 -5.42
CA TYR A 166 -12.65 4.87 -6.74
C TYR A 166 -12.85 6.38 -6.67
N ASP A 167 -13.56 6.87 -5.65
CA ASP A 167 -13.71 8.32 -5.43
C ASP A 167 -12.35 9.01 -5.32
N TYR A 168 -11.39 8.36 -4.64
CA TYR A 168 -10.02 8.87 -4.53
C TYR A 168 -9.26 8.85 -5.86
N ASP A 169 -9.48 7.84 -6.70
CA ASP A 169 -8.91 7.78 -8.05
C ASP A 169 -9.45 8.94 -8.92
N GLU A 170 -10.74 9.25 -8.83
CA GLU A 170 -11.36 10.37 -9.54
C GLU A 170 -10.84 11.73 -9.04
N GLU A 171 -10.63 11.89 -7.73
CA GLU A 171 -9.99 13.10 -7.18
C GLU A 171 -8.54 13.28 -7.70
N LEU A 172 -7.79 12.18 -7.85
CA LEU A 172 -6.43 12.20 -8.40
C LEU A 172 -6.43 12.54 -9.90
N GLU A 173 -7.45 12.14 -10.66
CA GLU A 173 -7.61 12.53 -12.06
C GLU A 173 -7.89 14.03 -12.21
N ASN A 174 -8.74 14.57 -11.33
CA ASN A 174 -9.15 15.97 -11.36
C ASN A 174 -8.12 16.94 -10.77
N ARG A 175 -7.12 16.43 -10.04
CA ARG A 175 -5.96 17.18 -9.54
C ARG A 175 -4.69 16.58 -10.13
N PRO A 176 -4.24 17.00 -11.32
CA PRO A 176 -2.96 16.59 -11.86
C PRO A 176 -1.86 17.23 -11.01
N MET A 177 -1.58 16.63 -9.85
CA MET A 177 -0.45 17.01 -9.02
C MET A 177 0.78 16.40 -9.66
N MET A 178 1.26 17.12 -10.68
CA MET A 178 2.53 16.96 -11.38
C MET A 178 2.76 15.57 -12.01
N ASP A 179 2.87 15.60 -13.33
CA ASP A 179 3.82 14.81 -14.12
C ASP A 179 4.97 14.23 -13.28
N TYR A 180 4.77 13.06 -12.67
CA TYR A 180 5.83 12.29 -12.03
C TYR A 180 6.42 11.35 -13.08
N GLY A 181 7.07 11.95 -14.08
CA GLY A 181 8.10 11.37 -14.95
C GLY A 181 7.95 9.88 -15.24
N LEU A 182 6.99 9.51 -16.07
CA LEU A 182 7.20 8.39 -16.99
C LEU A 182 7.93 8.98 -18.19
N GLU A 183 9.26 9.09 -18.11
CA GLU A 183 10.06 9.01 -19.33
C GLU A 183 9.65 7.69 -19.99
N SER A 184 8.81 7.81 -21.00
CA SER A 184 8.51 6.69 -21.88
C SER A 184 9.81 6.43 -22.63
N ASP A 185 10.33 5.21 -22.56
CA ASP A 185 11.38 4.68 -23.43
C ASP A 185 10.85 4.54 -24.88
N HIS A 186 10.31 5.61 -25.43
CA HIS A 186 10.06 5.73 -26.84
C HIS A 186 11.34 6.29 -27.47
N PRO A 187 12.00 5.55 -28.38
CA PRO A 187 13.05 6.12 -29.20
C PRO A 187 12.47 7.34 -29.91
N ARG A 188 13.04 8.51 -29.66
CA ARG A 188 12.68 9.75 -30.37
C ARG A 188 12.97 9.53 -31.86
N VAL A 189 11.96 9.13 -32.62
CA VAL A 189 12.00 9.22 -34.08
C VAL A 189 11.88 10.71 -34.41
N TYR A 190 13.03 11.35 -34.68
CA TYR A 190 13.05 12.66 -35.32
C TYR A 190 12.38 12.53 -36.68
N GLY A 191 11.23 13.17 -36.86
CA GLY A 191 10.51 13.13 -38.12
C GLY A 191 9.30 14.05 -38.17
N GLY A 192 9.53 15.33 -38.46
CA GLY A 192 8.65 16.10 -39.34
C GLY A 192 7.35 16.70 -38.77
N ARG A 193 7.39 18.04 -38.66
CA ARG A 193 6.35 18.97 -39.14
C ARG A 193 5.03 19.08 -38.34
N GLY A 194 4.92 20.19 -37.59
CA GLY A 194 3.68 20.98 -37.57
C GLY A 194 3.09 21.27 -36.19
N SER A 195 3.16 22.55 -35.81
CA SER A 195 2.22 23.30 -34.94
C SER A 195 2.18 23.01 -33.44
N SER A 196 2.84 23.88 -32.67
CA SER A 196 2.37 24.34 -31.36
C SER A 196 2.67 25.84 -31.22
N PRO A 197 1.68 26.73 -31.01
CA PRO A 197 1.91 28.15 -30.81
C PRO A 197 1.96 28.45 -29.31
N TRP A 198 3.16 28.59 -28.76
CA TRP A 198 3.35 29.23 -27.46
C TRP A 198 4.29 30.41 -27.61
N VAL A 199 3.68 31.56 -27.38
CA VAL A 199 4.15 32.93 -27.42
C VAL A 199 5.39 33.17 -26.56
N ASP A 200 6.23 34.07 -27.06
CA ASP A 200 7.53 34.47 -26.55
C ASP A 200 7.55 34.99 -25.11
N SER A 201 8.67 34.75 -24.42
CA SER A 201 9.21 35.63 -23.38
C SER A 201 10.74 35.60 -23.45
N PRO A 202 11.41 36.71 -23.78
CA PRO A 202 12.87 36.78 -23.78
C PRO A 202 13.41 37.34 -22.46
N VAL A 203 14.73 37.15 -22.28
CA VAL A 203 15.64 37.80 -21.30
C VAL A 203 15.69 37.07 -19.94
N SER A 204 16.80 36.61 -19.38
CA SER A 204 18.21 37.00 -19.51
C SER A 204 19.14 35.83 -19.13
N MET A 205 20.10 35.48 -19.99
CA MET A 205 21.24 34.64 -19.60
C MET A 205 22.31 35.53 -18.97
N TYR A 206 22.52 35.42 -17.66
CA TYR A 206 23.81 35.81 -17.07
C TYR A 206 24.63 34.57 -16.77
N SER A 207 25.56 34.33 -17.69
CA SER A 207 26.75 33.51 -17.57
C SER A 207 27.63 34.00 -16.42
N MET A 208 28.07 33.08 -15.57
CA MET A 208 29.20 33.29 -14.66
C MET A 208 30.16 32.11 -14.85
N ARG A 209 30.98 32.18 -15.90
CA ARG A 209 32.23 31.42 -16.00
C ARG A 209 33.38 32.30 -15.51
N CYS A 210 34.01 31.83 -14.43
CA CYS A 210 35.44 31.87 -14.07
C CYS A 210 36.19 33.21 -13.94
N ILE A 211 37.05 33.26 -12.91
CA ILE A 211 38.35 33.94 -12.68
C ILE A 211 38.43 34.09 -11.13
N ALA A 212 39.48 33.77 -10.37
CA ALA A 212 40.82 33.21 -10.55
C ALA A 212 41.16 32.39 -9.29
#